data_AF-A0A1V9YP71-F1
#
_entry.id   AF-A0A1V9YP71-F1
#
_cell.length_a   1.000
_cell.length_b   1.000
_cell.length_c   1.000
_cell.angle_alpha   90.00
_cell.angle_beta   90.00
_cell.angle_gamma   90.00
#
_symmetry.space_group_name_H-M   'P 1'
#
loop_
_entity.id
_entity.type
_entity.pdbx_description
1 polymer ?
#
loop_
_entity_poly.entity_id
_entity_poly.type
_entity_poly.pdbx_seq_one_letter_code
_entity_poly.pdbx_strand_id
1 'polypeptide(L)'
;MTVYAEGGKPFVRTAPCEPGAKGQTWTVDLARNRVRHTAFGNYCLTYAPSQPGAMAFMARCAAPGTPTGEAQWFGNCPAPVRIKLRTPSLHYLSEFYRGLYADVERRNKNEVFVYSATTLTFQAQSNHECLDAYADSTGAYHLHTYPCDARNRNQKWKVDASKRQVRHAVHPNLCLADALDTIHQATVAPCDTTAANQHWIVQKWGK
;
A
#
# COMPACT_ATOMS: atom_id res chain seq x y z
N MET A 1 15.16 0.60 -15.16
CA MET A 1 14.86 2.00 -14.74
C MET A 1 15.65 2.92 -15.65
N THR A 2 15.06 4.02 -16.10
CA THR A 2 15.69 4.92 -17.07
C THR A 2 15.74 6.33 -16.52
N VAL A 3 16.89 6.98 -16.67
CA VAL A 3 17.12 8.37 -16.28
C VAL A 3 16.59 9.31 -17.36
N TYR A 4 15.83 10.32 -16.95
CA TYR A 4 15.36 11.42 -17.78
C TYR A 4 15.72 12.75 -17.12
N ALA A 5 15.62 13.84 -17.88
CA ALA A 5 15.82 15.19 -17.38
C ALA A 5 14.71 16.10 -17.91
N GLU A 6 14.09 16.87 -17.01
CA GLU A 6 13.10 17.90 -17.34
C GLU A 6 13.44 19.17 -16.55
N GLY A 7 13.52 20.31 -17.22
CA GLY A 7 13.95 21.57 -16.59
C GLY A 7 15.32 21.49 -15.88
N GLY A 8 16.23 20.63 -16.37
CA GLY A 8 17.56 20.41 -15.78
C GLY A 8 17.59 19.53 -14.52
N LYS A 9 16.45 18.98 -14.09
CA LYS A 9 16.38 18.09 -12.92
C LYS A 9 16.30 16.63 -13.38
N PRO A 10 17.26 15.75 -12.97
CA PRO A 10 17.22 14.35 -13.34
C PRO A 10 16.16 13.60 -12.52
N PHE A 11 15.34 12.78 -13.18
CA PHE A 11 14.36 11.89 -12.53
C PHE A 11 14.40 10.48 -13.14
N VAL A 12 13.80 9.51 -12.46
CA VAL A 12 13.84 8.10 -12.87
C VAL A 12 12.42 7.57 -13.08
N ARG A 13 12.20 6.87 -14.20
CA ARG A 13 10.94 6.13 -14.46
C ARG A 13 11.23 4.75 -15.06
N THR A 14 10.21 3.90 -15.10
CA THR A 14 10.25 2.65 -15.86
C THR A 14 10.06 2.95 -17.35
N ALA A 15 10.82 2.26 -18.20
CA ALA A 15 10.72 2.32 -19.65
C ALA A 15 11.09 0.94 -20.24
N PRO A 16 10.79 0.65 -21.51
CA PRO A 16 11.25 -0.56 -22.18
C PRO A 16 12.78 -0.71 -22.06
N CYS A 17 13.24 -1.97 -21.95
CA CYS A 17 14.67 -2.26 -21.85
C CYS A 17 15.33 -2.00 -23.21
N GLU A 18 16.31 -1.09 -23.21
CA GLU A 18 17.10 -0.76 -24.40
C GLU A 18 18.55 -1.24 -24.20
N PRO A 19 18.98 -2.33 -24.86
CA PRO A 19 20.35 -2.82 -24.76
C PRO A 19 21.37 -1.72 -25.08
N GLY A 20 22.32 -1.49 -24.17
CA GLY A 20 23.37 -0.47 -24.33
C GLY A 20 22.95 0.96 -23.97
N ALA A 21 21.69 1.21 -23.62
CA ALA A 21 21.25 2.54 -23.19
C ALA A 21 21.90 2.93 -21.86
N LYS A 22 22.81 3.90 -21.89
CA LYS A 22 23.57 4.37 -20.72
C LYS A 22 22.68 4.77 -19.54
N GLY A 23 21.54 5.40 -19.82
CA GLY A 23 20.55 5.81 -18.81
C GLY A 23 19.80 4.66 -18.13
N GLN A 24 19.98 3.42 -18.59
CA GLN A 24 19.35 2.22 -18.02
C GLN A 24 20.31 1.34 -17.21
N THR A 25 21.51 1.84 -16.91
CA THR A 25 22.58 1.03 -16.32
C THR A 25 22.75 1.34 -14.83
N TRP A 26 22.53 0.32 -13.99
CA TRP A 26 22.50 0.43 -12.53
C TRP A 26 23.20 -0.74 -11.85
N THR A 27 23.80 -0.51 -10.68
CA THR A 27 24.35 -1.53 -9.80
C THR A 27 23.80 -1.39 -8.39
N VAL A 28 23.70 -2.51 -7.69
CA VAL A 28 23.31 -2.55 -6.27
C VAL A 28 24.58 -2.68 -5.43
N ASP A 29 24.93 -1.64 -4.67
CA ASP A 29 25.98 -1.66 -3.65
C ASP A 29 25.39 -2.17 -2.34
N LEU A 30 25.42 -3.49 -2.15
CA LEU A 30 24.90 -4.16 -0.95
C LEU A 30 25.70 -3.79 0.31
N ALA A 31 27.00 -3.50 0.19
CA ALA A 31 27.83 -3.12 1.34
C ALA A 31 27.40 -1.77 1.93
N ARG A 32 26.80 -0.90 1.11
CA ARG A 32 26.34 0.43 1.53
C ARG A 32 24.82 0.57 1.48
N ASN A 33 24.08 -0.48 1.11
CA ASN A 33 22.64 -0.47 0.91
C ASN A 33 22.17 0.60 -0.09
N ARG A 34 22.80 0.72 -1.28
CA ARG A 34 22.46 1.76 -2.26
C ARG A 34 22.36 1.23 -3.68
N VAL A 35 21.60 1.93 -4.52
CA VAL A 35 21.56 1.69 -5.97
C VAL A 35 22.32 2.81 -6.67
N ARG A 36 23.36 2.46 -7.43
CA ARG A 36 24.27 3.38 -8.11
C ARG A 36 24.04 3.35 -9.61
N HIS A 37 24.11 4.50 -10.26
CA HIS A 37 24.11 4.56 -11.71
C HIS A 37 25.52 4.22 -12.23
N THR A 38 25.64 3.36 -13.25
CA THR A 38 26.96 2.90 -13.72
C THR A 38 27.56 3.77 -14.82
N ALA A 39 26.73 4.38 -15.68
CA ALA A 39 27.24 5.22 -16.77
C ALA A 39 27.44 6.70 -16.39
N PHE A 40 26.95 7.13 -15.22
CA PHE A 40 27.07 8.52 -14.73
C PHE A 40 27.80 8.47 -13.39
N GLY A 41 28.99 9.04 -13.32
CA GLY A 41 29.89 8.91 -12.18
C GLY A 41 29.31 9.45 -10.87
N ASN A 42 29.41 8.66 -9.80
CA ASN A 42 29.01 8.97 -8.42
C ASN A 42 27.56 9.45 -8.21
N TYR A 43 26.60 8.88 -8.92
CA TYR A 43 25.17 9.12 -8.68
C TYR A 43 24.45 7.92 -8.09
N CYS A 44 23.55 8.19 -7.14
CA CYS A 44 22.74 7.23 -6.43
C CYS A 44 21.24 7.49 -6.68
N LEU A 45 20.46 6.41 -6.74
CA LEU A 45 19.01 6.50 -6.70
C LEU A 45 18.59 7.12 -5.36
N THR A 46 17.78 8.16 -5.42
CA THR A 46 17.36 8.96 -4.27
C THR A 46 15.84 9.02 -4.22
N TYR A 47 15.29 9.01 -3.01
CA TYR A 47 13.86 9.11 -2.75
C TYR A 47 13.55 10.19 -1.70
N ALA A 48 12.27 10.58 -1.62
CA ALA A 48 11.78 11.56 -0.64
C ALA A 48 10.94 10.85 0.44
N PRO A 49 11.52 10.49 1.60
CA PRO A 49 10.85 9.68 2.63
C PRO A 49 9.63 10.38 3.23
N SER A 50 9.62 11.70 3.21
CA SER A 50 8.54 12.54 3.76
C SER A 50 7.48 12.92 2.74
N GLN A 51 7.57 12.47 1.49
CA GLN A 51 6.63 12.82 0.41
C GLN A 51 6.20 11.56 -0.35
N PRO A 52 5.18 10.84 0.16
CA PRO A 52 4.57 9.74 -0.58
C PRO A 52 4.15 10.18 -1.99
N GLY A 53 4.44 9.36 -2.99
CA GLY A 53 4.15 9.67 -4.40
C GLY A 53 5.18 10.56 -5.10
N ALA A 54 6.19 11.08 -4.39
CA ALA A 54 7.29 11.80 -5.03
C ALA A 54 8.06 10.89 -6.00
N MET A 55 8.43 11.45 -7.15
CA MET A 55 9.26 10.74 -8.12
C MET A 55 10.64 10.42 -7.52
N ALA A 56 11.14 9.22 -7.80
CA ALA A 56 12.54 8.90 -7.53
C ALA A 56 13.43 9.69 -8.50
N PHE A 57 14.61 10.09 -8.02
CA PHE A 57 15.53 10.94 -8.76
C PHE A 57 16.99 10.54 -8.54
N MET A 58 17.89 11.22 -9.23
CA MET A 58 19.32 11.03 -9.04
C MET A 58 19.92 12.19 -8.24
N ALA A 59 20.71 11.87 -7.24
CA ALA A 59 21.60 12.80 -6.57
C ALA A 59 23.00 12.18 -6.45
N ARG A 60 24.00 13.01 -6.11
CA ARG A 60 25.35 12.51 -5.86
C ARG A 60 25.30 11.54 -4.68
N CYS A 61 26.02 10.43 -4.77
CA CYS A 61 26.07 9.48 -3.67
C CYS A 61 26.67 10.14 -2.42
N ALA A 62 25.91 10.16 -1.33
CA ALA A 62 26.33 10.73 -0.06
C ALA A 62 27.56 10.01 0.54
N ALA A 63 28.45 10.74 1.20
CA ALA A 63 29.55 10.11 1.94
C ALA A 63 28.99 9.34 3.17
N PRO A 64 29.58 8.20 3.57
CA PRO A 64 29.18 7.49 4.78
C PRO A 64 29.22 8.42 5.99
N GLY A 65 28.16 8.42 6.82
CA GLY A 65 28.09 9.24 8.03
C GLY A 65 27.79 10.72 7.80
N THR A 66 27.55 11.17 6.56
CA THR A 66 27.02 12.52 6.34
C THR A 66 25.53 12.55 6.67
N PRO A 67 25.06 13.48 7.53
CA PRO A 67 23.64 13.74 7.74
C PRO A 67 23.09 14.54 6.56
N THR A 68 23.35 14.08 5.34
CA THR A 68 22.67 14.61 4.16
C THR A 68 21.24 14.09 4.22
N GLY A 69 20.26 14.99 4.19
CA GLY A 69 18.83 14.66 4.13
C GLY A 69 18.41 13.93 2.84
N GLU A 70 19.36 13.38 2.09
CA GLU A 70 19.15 12.66 0.84
C GLU A 70 18.91 11.19 1.14
N ALA A 71 17.67 10.74 1.04
CA ALA A 71 17.37 9.34 1.31
C ALA A 71 17.83 8.49 0.12
N GLN A 72 18.99 7.86 0.27
CA GLN A 72 19.66 7.05 -0.76
C GLN A 72 19.89 5.60 -0.34
N TRP A 73 19.48 5.24 0.87
CA TRP A 73 19.74 3.95 1.48
C TRP A 73 18.49 3.07 1.46
N PHE A 74 18.63 1.89 0.86
CA PHE A 74 17.56 0.89 0.71
C PHE A 74 17.89 -0.29 1.60
N GLY A 75 17.20 -0.38 2.74
CA GLY A 75 17.28 -1.56 3.59
C GLY A 75 16.45 -2.72 3.05
N ASN A 76 16.80 -3.94 3.46
CA ASN A 76 15.90 -5.08 3.31
C ASN A 76 14.64 -4.83 4.16
N CYS A 77 13.58 -4.35 3.51
CA CYS A 77 12.26 -4.37 4.10
C CYS A 77 11.71 -5.80 3.93
N PRO A 78 11.13 -6.41 4.97
CA PRO A 78 10.35 -7.62 4.78
C PRO A 78 9.36 -7.39 3.64
N ALA A 79 9.30 -8.31 2.68
CA ALA A 79 8.36 -8.18 1.58
C ALA A 79 6.97 -7.95 2.16
N PRO A 80 6.21 -6.95 1.67
CA PRO A 80 4.88 -6.69 2.19
C PRO A 80 4.03 -7.94 2.07
N VAL A 81 3.45 -8.37 3.19
CA VAL A 81 2.61 -9.57 3.23
C VAL A 81 1.31 -9.25 2.51
N ARG A 82 1.12 -9.88 1.35
CA ARG A 82 -0.12 -9.80 0.60
C ARG A 82 -1.13 -10.78 1.17
N ILE A 83 -2.37 -10.33 1.27
CA ILE A 83 -3.46 -11.07 1.87
C ILE A 83 -4.73 -10.94 1.05
N LYS A 84 -5.65 -11.87 1.30
CA LYS A 84 -7.08 -11.77 1.00
C LYS A 84 -7.86 -11.76 2.31
N LEU A 85 -9.00 -11.08 2.32
CA LEU A 85 -9.96 -11.12 3.41
C LEU A 85 -11.18 -11.89 2.93
N ARG A 86 -11.55 -12.96 3.63
CA ARG A 86 -12.66 -13.83 3.25
C ARG A 86 -13.66 -14.01 4.40
N THR A 87 -14.94 -13.85 4.13
CA THR A 87 -16.00 -14.18 5.08
C THR A 87 -16.24 -15.70 5.19
N PRO A 88 -16.86 -16.20 6.26
CA PRO A 88 -17.29 -17.60 6.34
C PRO A 88 -18.18 -18.04 5.17
N SER A 89 -18.99 -17.13 4.63
CA SER A 89 -19.87 -17.33 3.45
C SER A 89 -19.13 -17.35 2.10
N LEU A 90 -17.78 -17.35 2.10
CA LEU A 90 -16.94 -17.37 0.90
C LEU A 90 -16.99 -16.10 0.05
N HIS A 91 -17.38 -14.96 0.64
CA HIS A 91 -17.20 -13.66 0.01
C HIS A 91 -15.80 -13.12 0.29
N TYR A 92 -15.18 -12.53 -0.72
CA TYR A 92 -13.85 -11.94 -0.69
C TYR A 92 -13.97 -10.44 -0.80
N LEU A 93 -13.26 -9.72 0.08
CA LEU A 93 -13.13 -8.28 -0.06
C LEU A 93 -12.44 -7.97 -1.39
N SER A 94 -13.00 -7.04 -2.16
CA SER A 94 -12.49 -6.61 -3.45
C SER A 94 -12.66 -5.10 -3.64
N GLU A 95 -11.71 -4.47 -4.32
CA GLU A 95 -11.77 -3.06 -4.71
C GLU A 95 -12.29 -2.90 -6.15
N PHE A 96 -13.13 -1.90 -6.40
CA PHE A 96 -13.53 -1.51 -7.75
C PHE A 96 -13.93 -0.04 -7.81
N TYR A 97 -13.21 0.76 -8.61
CA TYR A 97 -13.41 2.22 -8.76
C TYR A 97 -13.56 2.95 -7.40
N ARG A 98 -12.70 2.61 -6.44
CA ARG A 98 -12.71 3.09 -5.05
C ARG A 98 -13.82 2.56 -4.16
N GLY A 99 -14.83 1.89 -4.71
CA GLY A 99 -15.78 1.10 -3.93
C GLY A 99 -15.13 -0.17 -3.39
N LEU A 100 -15.63 -0.66 -2.25
CA LEU A 100 -15.27 -1.96 -1.70
C LEU A 100 -16.49 -2.87 -1.75
N TYR A 101 -16.24 -4.12 -2.11
CA TYR A 101 -17.27 -5.13 -2.33
C TYR A 101 -16.87 -6.45 -1.66
N ALA A 102 -17.85 -7.25 -1.27
CA ALA A 102 -17.68 -8.59 -0.72
C ALA A 102 -18.47 -9.59 -1.58
N ASP A 103 -17.78 -10.26 -2.50
CA ASP A 103 -18.40 -11.15 -3.50
C ASP A 103 -17.56 -12.44 -3.71
N VAL A 104 -18.03 -13.36 -4.54
CA VAL A 104 -17.31 -14.57 -4.94
C VAL A 104 -15.91 -14.29 -5.48
N GLU A 105 -14.99 -15.24 -5.29
CA GLU A 105 -13.60 -15.09 -5.71
C GLU A 105 -13.46 -14.90 -7.23
N ARG A 106 -12.93 -13.75 -7.66
CA ARG A 106 -12.61 -13.39 -9.05
C ARG A 106 -11.14 -13.61 -9.43
N ARG A 107 -10.28 -13.97 -8.46
CA ARG A 107 -8.86 -14.33 -8.64
C ARG A 107 -8.04 -13.26 -9.37
N ASN A 108 -8.26 -12.01 -9.01
CA ASN A 108 -7.54 -10.87 -9.59
C ASN A 108 -6.93 -9.98 -8.50
N LYS A 109 -6.22 -8.92 -8.91
CA LYS A 109 -5.52 -8.03 -7.97
C LYS A 109 -6.46 -7.19 -7.09
N ASN A 110 -7.72 -7.03 -7.48
CA ASN A 110 -8.69 -6.26 -6.72
C ASN A 110 -8.99 -6.89 -5.35
N GLU A 111 -8.79 -8.20 -5.24
CA GLU A 111 -9.02 -8.97 -4.01
C GLU A 111 -7.78 -9.08 -3.12
N VAL A 112 -6.67 -8.45 -3.53
CA VAL A 112 -5.38 -8.58 -2.88
C VAL A 112 -5.03 -7.28 -2.20
N PHE A 113 -4.72 -7.37 -0.90
CA PHE A 113 -4.36 -6.24 -0.07
C PHE A 113 -2.99 -6.46 0.54
N VAL A 114 -2.26 -5.37 0.78
CA VAL A 114 -1.10 -5.36 1.66
C VAL A 114 -1.54 -4.80 3.01
N TYR A 115 -1.40 -5.62 4.05
CA TYR A 115 -1.65 -5.18 5.42
C TYR A 115 -0.33 -4.86 6.12
N SER A 116 -0.25 -3.67 6.71
CA SER A 116 0.89 -3.24 7.54
C SER A 116 0.45 -3.10 8.98
N ALA A 117 0.94 -3.99 9.86
CA ALA A 117 0.67 -3.92 11.29
C ALA A 117 1.34 -2.69 11.96
N THR A 118 2.37 -2.12 11.33
CA THR A 118 3.07 -0.93 11.83
C THR A 118 2.28 0.34 11.56
N THR A 119 1.76 0.49 10.34
CA THR A 119 0.98 1.69 9.93
C THR A 119 -0.52 1.53 10.11
N LEU A 120 -0.97 0.31 10.43
CA LEU A 120 -2.36 -0.11 10.57
C LEU A 120 -3.19 0.13 9.30
N THR A 121 -2.62 -0.08 8.11
CA THR A 121 -3.27 0.22 6.83
C THR A 121 -3.46 -1.05 6.00
N PHE A 122 -4.59 -1.14 5.29
CA PHE A 122 -4.79 -2.07 4.18
C PHE A 122 -4.71 -1.30 2.88
N GLN A 123 -3.73 -1.61 2.04
CA GLN A 123 -3.59 -1.02 0.70
C GLN A 123 -4.07 -2.01 -0.36
N ALA A 124 -5.04 -1.61 -1.19
CA ALA A 124 -5.50 -2.40 -2.33
C ALA A 124 -4.39 -2.49 -3.39
N GLN A 125 -4.11 -3.69 -3.89
CA GLN A 125 -3.06 -3.89 -4.92
C GLN A 125 -3.52 -3.51 -6.33
N SER A 126 -4.82 -3.28 -6.56
CA SER A 126 -5.39 -2.84 -7.82
C SER A 126 -5.16 -1.34 -8.08
N ASN A 127 -5.41 -0.49 -7.09
CA ASN A 127 -5.38 0.96 -7.23
C ASN A 127 -4.34 1.67 -6.33
N HIS A 128 -3.64 0.92 -5.46
CA HIS A 128 -2.63 1.42 -4.52
C HIS A 128 -3.15 2.43 -3.48
N GLU A 129 -4.46 2.53 -3.31
CA GLU A 129 -5.12 3.34 -2.27
C GLU A 129 -5.42 2.48 -1.03
N CYS A 130 -5.66 3.15 0.09
CA CYS A 130 -5.87 2.52 1.39
C CYS A 130 -7.35 2.49 1.74
N LEU A 131 -7.80 1.43 2.43
CA LEU A 131 -9.13 1.40 3.04
C LEU A 131 -9.30 2.59 3.98
N ASP A 132 -10.35 3.36 3.77
CA ASP A 132 -10.65 4.59 4.49
C ASP A 132 -12.12 4.56 4.94
N ALA A 133 -12.35 4.72 6.24
CA ALA A 133 -13.67 4.86 6.83
C ALA A 133 -13.92 6.34 7.17
N TYR A 134 -14.68 7.03 6.32
CA TYR A 134 -14.97 8.45 6.47
C TYR A 134 -16.40 8.68 6.95
N ALA A 135 -16.62 9.76 7.70
CA ALA A 135 -17.96 10.20 8.08
C ALA A 135 -18.49 11.24 7.09
N ASP A 136 -19.77 11.14 6.73
CA ASP A 136 -20.46 12.17 5.96
C ASP A 136 -20.93 13.34 6.86
N SER A 137 -21.65 14.30 6.28
CA SER A 137 -22.17 15.47 7.01
C SER A 137 -23.21 15.13 8.07
N THR A 138 -23.79 13.93 8.02
CA THR A 138 -24.74 13.43 9.03
C THR A 138 -24.05 12.66 10.15
N GLY A 139 -22.74 12.39 10.01
CA GLY A 139 -21.96 11.58 10.94
C GLY A 139 -22.04 10.07 10.67
N ALA A 140 -22.69 9.65 9.58
CA ALA A 140 -22.72 8.25 9.17
C ALA A 140 -21.38 7.87 8.52
N TYR A 141 -20.84 6.70 8.88
CA TYR A 141 -19.59 6.21 8.34
C TYR A 141 -19.81 5.44 7.04
N HIS A 142 -18.90 5.65 6.09
CA HIS A 142 -18.86 5.00 4.79
C HIS A 142 -17.49 4.40 4.55
N LEU A 143 -17.42 3.41 3.65
CA LEU A 143 -16.17 2.74 3.28
C LEU A 143 -15.83 2.99 1.82
N HIS A 144 -14.59 3.38 1.56
CA HIS A 144 -14.01 3.44 0.22
C HIS A 144 -12.49 3.20 0.29
N THR A 145 -11.81 3.23 -0.85
CA THR A 145 -10.36 3.48 -0.87
C THR A 145 -10.06 4.96 -1.10
N TYR A 146 -8.97 5.42 -0.50
CA TYR A 146 -8.47 6.79 -0.61
C TYR A 146 -6.94 6.81 -0.62
N PRO A 147 -6.27 7.81 -1.22
CA PRO A 147 -4.80 7.90 -1.20
C PRO A 147 -4.22 7.65 0.18
N CYS A 148 -3.26 6.72 0.23
CA CYS A 148 -2.67 6.28 1.49
C CYS A 148 -1.92 7.43 2.17
N ASP A 149 -2.29 7.74 3.41
CA ASP A 149 -1.60 8.69 4.27
C ASP A 149 -1.38 8.07 5.66
N ALA A 150 -0.12 7.98 6.06
CA ALA A 150 0.26 7.46 7.37
C ALA A 150 -0.33 8.27 8.54
N ARG A 151 -0.69 9.55 8.32
CA ARG A 151 -1.31 10.44 9.32
C ARG A 151 -2.83 10.40 9.28
N ASN A 152 -3.44 9.91 8.20
CA ASN A 152 -4.88 9.83 8.09
C ASN A 152 -5.43 8.79 9.09
N ARG A 153 -6.25 9.27 10.02
CA ARG A 153 -6.82 8.49 11.12
C ARG A 153 -7.93 7.54 10.66
N ASN A 154 -8.57 7.84 9.52
CA ASN A 154 -9.65 7.04 8.92
C ASN A 154 -9.13 5.78 8.23
N GLN A 155 -7.82 5.70 8.02
CA GLN A 155 -7.17 4.59 7.32
C GLN A 155 -6.56 3.57 8.29
N LYS A 156 -6.96 3.61 9.57
CA LYS A 156 -6.33 2.84 10.64
C LYS A 156 -7.20 1.65 11.02
N TRP A 157 -6.71 0.46 10.75
CA TRP A 157 -7.40 -0.81 10.92
C TRP A 157 -6.54 -1.83 11.66
N LYS A 158 -7.17 -2.59 12.55
CA LYS A 158 -6.56 -3.69 13.29
C LYS A 158 -7.25 -4.99 12.92
N VAL A 159 -6.46 -6.02 12.64
CA VAL A 159 -6.95 -7.40 12.59
C VAL A 159 -7.03 -7.95 14.01
N ASP A 160 -8.24 -8.19 14.50
CA ASP A 160 -8.49 -8.94 15.72
C ASP A 160 -8.78 -10.41 15.34
N ALA A 161 -7.72 -11.22 15.32
CA ALA A 161 -7.81 -12.64 14.96
C ALA A 161 -8.69 -13.43 15.95
N SER A 162 -8.71 -13.05 17.23
CA SER A 162 -9.50 -13.74 18.27
C SER A 162 -11.00 -13.61 18.02
N LYS A 163 -11.43 -12.46 17.50
CA LYS A 163 -12.83 -12.16 17.17
C LYS A 163 -13.13 -12.33 15.68
N ARG A 164 -12.13 -12.66 14.88
CA ARG A 164 -12.16 -12.68 13.41
C ARG A 164 -12.66 -11.35 12.82
N GLN A 165 -12.31 -10.20 13.42
CA GLN A 165 -12.82 -8.90 12.96
C GLN A 165 -11.69 -8.02 12.43
N VAL A 166 -12.00 -7.22 11.41
CA VAL A 166 -11.18 -6.08 11.01
C VAL A 166 -11.82 -4.83 11.62
N ARG A 167 -11.19 -4.32 12.67
CA ARG A 167 -11.71 -3.23 13.52
C ARG A 167 -11.01 -1.93 13.18
N HIS A 168 -11.74 -0.83 13.14
CA HIS A 168 -11.12 0.49 13.03
C HIS A 168 -10.34 0.78 14.33
N ALA A 169 -9.10 1.25 14.20
CA ALA A 169 -8.18 1.44 15.30
C ALA A 169 -8.47 2.72 16.10
N VAL A 170 -9.09 3.71 15.45
CA VAL A 170 -9.38 5.03 16.03
C VAL A 170 -10.86 5.15 16.44
N HIS A 171 -11.75 4.37 15.83
CA HIS A 171 -13.19 4.36 16.09
C HIS A 171 -13.56 2.97 16.64
N PRO A 172 -13.56 2.77 17.97
CA PRO A 172 -13.52 1.43 18.58
C PRO A 172 -14.73 0.54 18.27
N ASN A 173 -15.87 1.15 17.91
CA ASN A 173 -17.10 0.46 17.57
C ASN A 173 -17.37 0.46 16.05
N LEU A 174 -16.33 0.54 15.21
CA LEU A 174 -16.47 0.50 13.76
C LEU A 174 -15.72 -0.73 13.22
N CYS A 175 -16.44 -1.63 12.56
CA CYS A 175 -15.93 -2.89 12.04
C CYS A 175 -16.23 -3.00 10.54
N LEU A 176 -15.29 -3.54 9.77
CA LEU A 176 -15.52 -3.93 8.38
C LEU A 176 -16.59 -5.02 8.33
N ALA A 177 -17.58 -4.84 7.46
CA ALA A 177 -18.68 -5.76 7.29
C ALA A 177 -18.95 -6.00 5.81
N ASP A 178 -19.42 -7.20 5.48
CA ASP A 178 -20.16 -7.46 4.26
C ASP A 178 -21.61 -6.98 4.47
N ALA A 179 -22.11 -6.10 3.59
CA ALA A 179 -23.44 -5.52 3.71
C ALA A 179 -24.55 -6.55 3.46
N LEU A 180 -24.23 -7.71 2.87
CA LEU A 180 -25.19 -8.75 2.46
C LEU A 180 -26.29 -8.22 1.53
N ASP A 181 -26.01 -7.16 0.80
CA ASP A 181 -26.94 -6.58 -0.17
C ASP A 181 -26.77 -7.21 -1.57
N THR A 182 -27.67 -6.85 -2.48
CA THR A 182 -27.69 -7.38 -3.84
C THR A 182 -26.60 -6.79 -4.75
N ILE A 183 -25.93 -5.72 -4.31
CA ILE A 183 -24.82 -5.09 -5.02
C ILE A 183 -23.46 -5.50 -4.44
N HIS A 184 -23.47 -6.42 -3.46
CA HIS A 184 -22.31 -6.98 -2.80
C HIS A 184 -21.39 -5.94 -2.16
N GLN A 185 -21.94 -4.86 -1.59
CA GLN A 185 -21.11 -3.81 -0.99
C GLN A 185 -20.41 -4.31 0.29
N ALA A 186 -19.14 -3.96 0.47
CA ALA A 186 -18.50 -3.99 1.77
C ALA A 186 -18.64 -2.63 2.44
N THR A 187 -18.96 -2.63 3.72
CA THR A 187 -19.31 -1.44 4.49
C THR A 187 -18.63 -1.46 5.86
N VAL A 188 -18.98 -0.47 6.69
CA VAL A 188 -18.64 -0.44 8.10
C VAL A 188 -19.90 -0.45 8.96
N ALA A 189 -19.84 -1.13 10.09
CA ALA A 189 -20.96 -1.25 11.01
C ALA A 189 -20.49 -1.27 12.47
N PRO A 190 -21.39 -1.04 13.45
CA PRO A 190 -21.14 -1.35 14.85
C PRO A 190 -20.54 -2.75 15.01
N CYS A 191 -19.50 -2.87 15.82
CA CYS A 191 -18.78 -4.13 15.98
C CYS A 191 -19.64 -5.16 16.72
N ASP A 192 -19.99 -6.24 16.06
CA ASP A 192 -20.73 -7.37 16.60
C ASP A 192 -19.96 -8.67 16.36
N THR A 193 -19.51 -9.31 17.44
CA THR A 193 -18.72 -10.55 17.37
C THR A 193 -19.55 -11.76 16.98
N THR A 194 -20.87 -11.68 17.04
CA THR A 194 -21.79 -12.75 16.64
C THR A 194 -22.18 -12.66 15.16
N ALA A 195 -22.03 -11.49 14.55
CA ALA A 195 -22.34 -11.22 13.15
C ALA A 195 -21.32 -11.89 12.21
N ALA A 196 -21.72 -12.98 11.54
CA ALA A 196 -20.86 -13.73 10.63
C ALA A 196 -20.39 -12.92 9.42
N ASN A 197 -21.16 -11.92 8.99
CA ASN A 197 -20.79 -10.97 7.93
C ASN A 197 -19.75 -9.93 8.38
N GLN A 198 -19.40 -9.89 9.67
CA GLN A 198 -18.25 -9.15 10.19
C GLN A 198 -17.05 -10.05 10.48
N HIS A 199 -17.16 -11.36 10.22
CA HIS A 199 -16.04 -12.28 10.38
C HIS A 199 -15.20 -12.31 9.11
N TRP A 200 -13.91 -12.02 9.24
CA TRP A 200 -12.94 -11.99 8.17
C TRP A 200 -11.76 -12.91 8.49
N ILE A 201 -11.56 -13.88 7.64
CA ILE A 201 -10.42 -14.80 7.66
C ILE A 201 -9.33 -14.18 6.80
N VAL A 202 -8.19 -13.87 7.41
CA VAL A 202 -7.00 -13.36 6.71
C VAL A 202 -6.27 -14.54 6.07
N GLN A 203 -6.17 -14.54 4.74
CA GLN A 203 -5.48 -15.57 3.97
C GLN A 203 -4.26 -14.96 3.29
N LYS A 204 -3.09 -15.61 3.35
CA LYS A 204 -1.92 -15.15 2.59
C LYS A 204 -2.16 -15.32 1.09
N TRP A 205 -1.72 -14.35 0.31
CA TRP A 205 -1.76 -14.39 -1.15
C TRP A 205 -0.36 -14.64 -1.72
N GLY A 206 -0.23 -15.69 -2.54
CA GLY A 206 1.06 -16.19 -3.01
C GLY A 206 1.67 -17.21 -2.05
N LYS A 207 2.72 -17.91 -2.51
CA LYS A 207 3.47 -18.91 -1.73
C LYS A 207 4.23 -18.27 -0.57
#